data_AF-A0A0R2B0B8-F1
#
_entry.id   AF-A0A0R2B0B8-F1
#
_cell.length_a   1.000
_cell.length_b   1.000
_cell.length_c   1.000
_cell.angle_alpha   90.00
_cell.angle_beta   90.00
_cell.angle_gamma   90.00
#
_symmetry.space_group_name_H-M   'P 1'
#
loop_
_entity.id
_entity.type
_entity.pdbx_description
1 polymer ?
#
loop_
_entity_poly.entity_id
_entity_poly.type
_entity_poly.pdbx_seq_one_letter_code
_entity_poly.pdbx_strand_id
1 'polypeptide(L)'
;MAKSTMFRKAGNFTPKSSFDEKKIKNTAKKTPKKVEQHRKNIKVSEIQKKSIDAIKMINGLTYDYEVIQLLADKYIAEASDSEKRKYNVFME
;
A
#
# COMPACT_ATOMS: atom_id res chain seq x y z
N MET A 1 53.05 17.39 -44.29
CA MET A 1 51.68 17.05 -43.86
C MET A 1 51.61 15.56 -43.56
N ALA A 2 51.60 15.17 -42.29
CA ALA A 2 51.54 13.76 -41.89
C ALA A 2 50.07 13.33 -41.69
N LYS A 3 49.59 12.37 -42.49
CA LYS A 3 48.27 11.75 -42.29
C LYS A 3 48.42 10.58 -41.33
N SER A 4 47.92 10.73 -40.11
CA SER A 4 47.82 9.64 -39.13
C SER A 4 46.63 8.74 -39.48
N THR A 5 46.88 7.52 -39.94
CA THR A 5 45.87 6.48 -40.10
C THR A 5 45.78 5.65 -38.83
N MET A 6 44.78 5.92 -37.98
CA MET A 6 44.41 5.04 -36.88
C MET A 6 43.68 3.80 -37.40
N PHE A 7 44.32 2.63 -37.36
CA PHE A 7 43.66 1.34 -37.58
C PHE A 7 42.89 0.93 -36.32
N ARG A 8 41.56 0.95 -36.37
CA ARG A 8 40.71 0.43 -35.28
C ARG A 8 40.69 -1.10 -35.34
N LYS A 9 41.11 -1.76 -34.26
CA LYS A 9 40.93 -3.21 -34.12
C LYS A 9 39.43 -3.54 -34.09
N ALA A 10 39.01 -4.52 -34.89
CA ALA A 10 37.67 -5.08 -34.80
C ALA A 10 37.44 -5.66 -33.40
N GLY A 11 36.29 -5.34 -32.80
CA GLY A 11 35.97 -5.67 -31.41
C GLY A 11 35.95 -7.17 -31.12
N ASN A 12 36.39 -7.54 -29.92
CA ASN A 12 36.55 -8.93 -29.45
C ASN A 12 35.23 -9.55 -28.93
N PHE A 13 34.07 -9.16 -29.47
CA PHE A 13 32.77 -9.63 -28.96
C PHE A 13 31.92 -10.21 -30.07
N THR A 14 32.10 -11.50 -30.32
CA THR A 14 31.16 -12.32 -31.09
C THR A 14 30.15 -12.92 -30.12
N PRO A 15 28.84 -12.58 -30.21
CA PRO A 15 27.82 -13.19 -29.37
C PRO A 15 27.78 -14.70 -29.64
N LYS A 16 27.89 -15.51 -28.58
CA LYS A 16 27.97 -16.98 -28.65
C LYS A 16 26.67 -17.65 -29.11
N SER A 17 25.57 -16.92 -29.17
CA SER A 17 24.26 -17.44 -29.60
C SER A 17 23.41 -16.34 -30.23
N SER A 18 22.71 -16.68 -31.30
CA SER A 18 21.70 -15.83 -31.93
C SER A 18 20.48 -15.65 -31.02
N PHE A 19 19.87 -14.46 -31.06
CA PHE A 19 18.61 -14.20 -30.39
C PHE A 19 17.50 -15.06 -31.01
N ASP A 20 16.84 -15.88 -30.19
CA ASP A 20 15.78 -16.79 -30.63
C ASP A 20 14.43 -16.28 -30.10
N GLU A 21 13.69 -15.55 -30.96
CA GLU A 21 12.38 -14.98 -30.65
C GLU A 21 11.36 -16.03 -30.19
N LYS A 22 11.56 -17.31 -30.52
CA LYS A 22 10.64 -18.39 -30.14
C LYS A 22 10.68 -18.70 -28.64
N LYS A 23 11.76 -18.36 -27.92
CA LYS A 23 11.85 -18.57 -26.46
C LYS A 23 11.01 -17.60 -25.63
N ILE A 24 10.52 -16.51 -26.21
CA ILE A 24 9.79 -15.45 -25.49
C ILE A 24 8.31 -15.82 -25.26
N LYS A 25 7.77 -16.73 -26.09
CA LYS A 25 6.34 -17.10 -26.08
C LYS A 25 5.90 -17.94 -24.86
N ASN A 26 6.84 -18.43 -24.05
CA ASN A 26 6.56 -19.17 -22.81
C ASN A 26 6.67 -18.30 -21.55
N THR A 27 6.55 -16.98 -21.67
CA THR A 27 6.36 -16.12 -20.50
C THR A 27 4.93 -16.32 -20.00
N ALA A 28 4.81 -16.96 -18.83
CA ALA A 28 3.55 -17.29 -18.18
C ALA A 28 2.57 -16.12 -18.25
N LYS A 29 1.32 -16.39 -18.68
CA LYS A 29 0.21 -15.45 -18.55
C LYS A 29 0.17 -14.99 -17.10
N LYS A 30 0.55 -13.74 -16.82
CA LYS A 30 0.35 -13.13 -15.51
C LYS A 30 -1.15 -13.11 -15.29
N THR A 31 -1.66 -14.03 -14.49
CA THR A 31 -3.00 -13.90 -13.94
C THR A 31 -3.06 -12.54 -13.26
N PRO A 32 -4.03 -11.68 -13.59
CA PRO A 32 -4.21 -10.46 -12.83
C PRO A 32 -4.52 -10.92 -11.40
N LYS A 33 -3.59 -10.69 -10.47
CA LYS A 33 -3.89 -10.83 -9.05
C LYS A 33 -5.10 -9.93 -8.83
N LYS A 34 -6.27 -10.52 -8.58
CA LYS A 34 -7.38 -9.78 -8.00
C LYS A 34 -6.78 -9.04 -6.82
N VAL A 35 -6.80 -7.71 -6.88
CA VAL A 35 -6.46 -6.89 -5.74
C VAL A 35 -7.56 -7.19 -4.74
N GLU A 36 -7.33 -8.19 -3.89
CA GLU A 36 -8.21 -8.44 -2.76
C GLU A 36 -8.25 -7.14 -1.97
N GLN A 37 -9.44 -6.55 -1.87
CA GLN A 37 -9.68 -5.48 -0.93
C GLN A 37 -9.48 -6.07 0.47
N HIS A 38 -8.24 -6.11 0.93
CA HIS A 38 -7.92 -6.56 2.26
C HIS A 38 -8.71 -5.66 3.22
N ARG A 39 -9.57 -6.29 4.03
CA ARG A 39 -10.33 -5.58 5.07
C ARG A 39 -9.32 -4.82 5.92
N LYS A 40 -9.44 -3.50 5.98
CA LYS A 40 -8.52 -2.65 6.74
C LYS A 40 -8.58 -3.05 8.21
N ASN A 41 -7.44 -3.47 8.75
CA ASN A 41 -7.28 -3.88 10.14
C ASN A 41 -6.30 -2.93 10.83
N ILE A 42 -6.69 -2.46 12.01
CA ILE A 42 -5.89 -1.55 12.84
C ILE A 42 -5.22 -2.41 13.92
N LYS A 43 -3.89 -2.37 13.99
CA LYS A 43 -3.15 -2.99 15.09
C LYS A 43 -3.14 -2.04 16.28
N VAL A 44 -3.49 -2.55 17.46
CA VAL A 44 -3.57 -1.81 18.72
C VAL A 44 -2.78 -2.53 19.81
N SER A 45 -2.44 -1.83 20.89
CA SER A 45 -1.81 -2.47 22.05
C SER A 45 -2.81 -3.37 22.78
N GLU A 46 -2.31 -4.32 23.56
CA GLU A 46 -3.16 -5.26 24.32
C GLU A 46 -4.06 -4.52 25.32
N ILE A 47 -3.54 -3.47 25.95
CA ILE A 47 -4.29 -2.62 26.88
C ILE A 47 -5.46 -1.94 26.15
N GLN A 48 -5.21 -1.36 24.97
CA GLN A 48 -6.25 -0.73 24.16
C GLN A 48 -7.32 -1.73 23.74
N LYS A 49 -6.92 -2.95 23.38
CA LYS A 49 -7.87 -4.02 23.03
C LYS A 49 -8.78 -4.38 24.21
N LYS A 50 -8.21 -4.56 25.40
CA LYS A 50 -9.00 -4.81 26.64
C LYS A 50 -9.98 -3.68 26.92
N SER A 51 -9.57 -2.42 26.76
CA SER A 51 -10.46 -1.27 26.92
C SER A 51 -11.60 -1.26 25.91
N ILE A 52 -11.32 -1.55 24.63
CA ILE A 52 -12.35 -1.66 23.58
C ILE A 52 -13.34 -2.77 23.91
N ASP A 53 -12.85 -3.94 24.36
CA ASP A 53 -13.71 -5.07 24.72
C ASP A 53 -14.59 -4.74 25.94
N ALA A 54 -14.06 -4.03 26.95
CA ALA A 54 -14.85 -3.57 28.09
C ALA A 54 -15.95 -2.59 27.68
N ILE A 55 -15.63 -1.59 26.85
CA ILE A 55 -16.62 -0.61 26.36
C ILE A 55 -17.70 -1.31 25.51
N LYS A 56 -17.29 -2.27 24.68
CA LYS A 56 -18.18 -3.09 23.88
C LYS A 56 -19.20 -3.83 24.75
N MET A 57 -18.73 -4.47 25.84
CA MET A 57 -19.61 -5.18 26.77
C MET A 57 -20.58 -4.24 27.50
N ILE A 58 -20.10 -3.08 27.97
CA ILE A 58 -20.94 -2.12 28.70
C ILE A 58 -22.06 -1.57 27.81
N ASN A 59 -21.74 -1.25 26.56
CA ASN A 59 -22.67 -0.62 25.63
C ASN A 59 -23.47 -1.62 24.78
N GLY A 60 -23.27 -2.94 24.99
CA GLY A 60 -23.95 -3.97 24.21
C GLY A 60 -23.61 -3.95 22.72
N LEU A 61 -22.40 -3.50 22.35
CA LEU A 61 -21.95 -3.43 20.96
C LEU A 61 -21.43 -4.79 20.49
N THR A 62 -21.49 -5.03 19.18
CA THR A 62 -21.08 -6.33 18.61
C THR A 62 -19.68 -6.24 18.03
N TYR A 63 -19.34 -5.08 17.44
CA TYR A 63 -18.11 -4.93 16.67
C TYR A 63 -17.19 -3.84 17.22
N ASP A 64 -15.89 -4.07 17.10
CA ASP A 64 -14.88 -3.13 17.60
C ASP A 64 -14.93 -1.78 16.86
N TYR A 65 -15.33 -1.75 15.59
CA TYR A 65 -15.43 -0.51 14.82
C TYR A 65 -16.59 0.39 15.29
N GLU A 66 -17.65 -0.20 15.87
CA GLU A 66 -18.75 0.57 16.47
C GLU A 66 -18.26 1.32 17.71
N VAL A 67 -17.40 0.67 18.51
CA VAL A 67 -16.74 1.31 19.66
C VAL A 67 -15.85 2.45 19.20
N ILE A 68 -15.05 2.22 18.15
CA ILE A 68 -14.16 3.27 17.60
C ILE A 68 -14.97 4.46 17.09
N GLN A 69 -16.08 4.22 16.38
CA GLN A 69 -16.98 5.27 15.91
C GLN A 69 -17.59 6.05 17.08
N LEU A 70 -18.11 5.36 18.09
CA LEU A 70 -18.65 5.99 19.30
C LEU A 70 -17.61 6.92 19.98
N LEU A 71 -16.36 6.46 20.08
CA LEU A 71 -15.27 7.24 20.68
C LEU A 71 -14.91 8.46 19.82
N ALA A 72 -14.88 8.30 18.49
CA ALA A 72 -14.65 9.40 17.57
C ALA A 72 -15.75 10.46 17.65
N ASP A 73 -17.02 10.04 17.66
CA ASP A 73 -18.17 10.92 17.75
C ASP A 73 -18.17 11.72 19.06
N LYS A 74 -17.86 11.07 20.18
CA LYS A 74 -17.71 11.74 21.48
C LYS A 74 -16.57 12.75 21.49
N TYR A 75 -15.40 12.35 20.96
CA TYR A 75 -14.24 13.24 20.87
C TYR A 75 -14.56 14.49 20.04
N ILE A 76 -15.20 14.33 18.88
CA ILE A 76 -15.58 15.46 18.02
C ILE A 76 -16.68 16.30 18.67
N ALA A 77 -17.63 15.70 19.40
CA ALA A 77 -18.67 16.46 20.11
C ALA A 77 -18.07 17.44 21.13
N GLU A 78 -17.01 17.02 21.84
CA GLU A 78 -16.29 17.81 22.85
C GLU A 78 -15.23 18.75 22.26
N ALA A 79 -14.86 18.59 20.99
CA ALA A 79 -13.86 19.41 20.32
C ALA A 79 -14.34 20.87 20.08
N SER A 80 -13.37 21.78 19.90
CA SER A 80 -13.65 23.17 19.56
C SER A 80 -14.28 23.32 18.17
N ASP A 81 -14.98 24.43 17.91
CA ASP A 81 -15.59 24.70 16.60
C ASP A 81 -14.57 24.71 15.46
N SER A 82 -13.33 25.15 15.73
CA SER A 82 -12.24 25.13 14.76
C SER A 82 -11.83 23.69 14.40
N GLU A 83 -11.74 22.81 15.39
CA GLU A 83 -11.40 21.39 15.19
C GLU A 83 -12.54 20.63 14.51
N LYS A 84 -13.80 20.89 14.89
CA LYS A 84 -14.99 20.35 14.21
C LYS A 84 -15.02 20.72 12.73
N ARG A 85 -14.76 21.98 12.40
CA ARG A 85 -14.67 22.44 11.00
C ARG A 85 -13.56 21.71 10.23
N LYS A 86 -12.37 21.57 10.83
CA LYS A 86 -11.26 20.83 10.21
C LYS A 86 -11.62 19.36 10.00
N TYR A 87 -12.24 18.72 10.99
CA TYR A 87 -12.69 17.33 10.89
C TYR A 87 -13.66 17.14 9.72
N ASN A 88 -14.67 18.01 9.60
CA ASN A 88 -15.65 17.93 8.50
C ASN A 88 -14.97 18.07 7.13
N VAL A 89 -14.02 18.99 6.98
CA VAL A 89 -13.27 19.18 5.72
C VAL A 89 -12.45 17.94 5.33
N PHE A 90 -11.95 17.16 6.30
CA PHE A 90 -11.21 15.92 6.00
C PHE A 90 -12.10 14.71 5.71
N MET A 91 -13.41 14.81 5.99
CA MET A 91 -14.39 13.74 5.80
C MET A 91 -15.22 13.91 4.51
N GLU A 92 -15.23 15.11 3.91
CA GLU A 92 -15.78 15.41 2.58
C GLU A 92 -14.88 14.91 1.44
#